data_AF-A9WL24-F1
#
_entry.id   AF-A9WL24-F1
#
_cell.length_a   1.000
_cell.length_b   1.000
_cell.length_c   1.000
_cell.angle_alpha   90.00
_cell.angle_beta   90.00
_cell.angle_gamma   90.00
#
_symmetry.space_group_name_H-M   'P 1'
#
loop_
_entity.id
_entity.type
_entity.pdbx_description
1 polymer ?
#
loop_
_entity_poly.entity_id
_entity_poly.type
_entity_poly.pdbx_seq_one_letter_code
_entity_poly.pdbx_strand_id
1 'polypeptide(L)'
;MRTSPNRLLATIFGAVYLLVGILGFFVTSGIGFAGTKGNNLIIFAVNPLHNVIHLAIGAALLLAGLSSTTAAKGVNVAVGAVYLLVGIVGLFILTSSLNIIALNGADNVLHLS
;
A
#
# COMPACT_ATOMS: atom_id res chain seq x y z
N MET A 1 16.25 -2.62 17.86
CA MET A 1 16.05 -1.62 16.78
C MET A 1 16.72 -0.27 17.11
N ARG A 2 17.96 -0.21 17.62
CA ARG A 2 18.38 1.00 18.38
C ARG A 2 18.99 2.18 17.60
N THR A 3 19.29 2.12 16.28
CA THR A 3 19.81 3.31 15.54
C THR A 3 19.61 3.29 14.00
N SER A 4 18.61 2.61 13.43
CA SER A 4 18.41 2.64 11.96
C SER A 4 17.04 3.20 11.59
N PRO A 5 16.96 4.45 11.08
CA PRO A 5 15.73 5.03 10.57
C PRO A 5 15.07 4.14 9.51
N ASN A 6 15.85 3.54 8.61
CA ASN A 6 15.33 2.64 7.58
C ASN A 6 14.60 1.43 8.18
N ARG A 7 15.20 0.79 9.21
CA ARG A 7 14.56 -0.35 9.86
C ARG A 7 13.31 0.05 10.63
N LEU A 8 13.34 1.22 11.29
CA LEU A 8 12.20 1.74 12.02
C LEU A 8 11.02 2.00 11.07
N LEU A 9 11.26 2.74 9.97
CA LEU A 9 10.25 3.02 8.95
C LEU A 9 9.71 1.73 8.35
N ALA A 10 10.58 0.81 7.92
CA ALA A 10 10.15 -0.45 7.33
C ALA A 10 9.30 -1.29 8.30
N THR A 11 9.67 -1.34 9.58
CA THR A 11 8.92 -2.10 10.58
C THR A 11 7.55 -1.47 10.86
N ILE A 12 7.50 -0.15 11.06
CA ILE A 12 6.24 0.57 11.36
C ILE A 12 5.30 0.50 10.17
N PHE A 13 5.74 0.93 8.99
CA PHE A 13 4.89 0.89 7.79
C PHE A 13 4.53 -0.55 7.44
N GLY A 14 5.46 -1.50 7.56
CA GLY A 14 5.17 -2.92 7.36
C GLY A 14 3.99 -3.41 8.22
N ALA A 15 4.00 -3.09 9.52
CA ALA A 15 2.91 -3.42 10.41
C ALA A 15 1.59 -2.71 10.04
N VAL A 16 1.65 -1.43 9.67
CA VAL A 16 0.47 -0.65 9.25
C VAL A 16 -0.14 -1.23 7.97
N TYR A 17 0.66 -1.54 6.95
CA TYR A 17 0.19 -2.15 5.70
C TYR A 17 -0.46 -3.52 5.92
N LEU A 18 0.12 -4.35 6.79
CA LEU A 18 -0.49 -5.62 7.16
C LEU A 18 -1.85 -5.41 7.84
N LEU A 19 -1.92 -4.48 8.79
CA LEU A 19 -3.17 -4.17 9.49
C LEU A 19 -4.23 -3.65 8.52
N VAL A 20 -3.91 -2.66 7.68
CA VAL A 20 -4.82 -2.07 6.69
C VAL A 20 -5.24 -3.11 5.65
N GLY A 21 -4.33 -3.94 5.16
CA GLY A 21 -4.65 -5.02 4.23
C GLY A 21 -5.62 -6.05 4.82
N ILE A 22 -5.42 -6.44 6.09
CA ILE A 22 -6.35 -7.33 6.80
C ILE A 22 -7.71 -6.66 7.01
N LEU A 23 -7.74 -5.44 7.57
CA LEU A 23 -8.97 -4.70 7.84
C LEU A 23 -9.75 -4.39 6.55
N GLY A 24 -9.05 -4.18 5.44
CA GLY A 24 -9.66 -3.93 4.14
C GLY A 24 -10.57 -5.06 3.68
N PHE A 25 -10.23 -6.32 3.96
CA PHE A 25 -11.08 -7.45 3.58
C PHE A 25 -12.45 -7.45 4.29
N PHE A 26 -12.54 -6.83 5.47
CA PHE A 26 -13.82 -6.71 6.19
C PHE A 26 -14.77 -5.68 5.54
N VAL A 27 -14.24 -4.73 4.76
CA VAL A 27 -15.06 -3.70 4.08
C VAL A 27 -15.28 -3.96 2.60
N THR A 28 -14.55 -4.92 2.00
CA THR A 28 -14.62 -5.24 0.56
C THR A 28 -15.45 -6.50 0.25
N SER A 29 -16.30 -6.96 1.16
CA SER A 29 -17.21 -8.08 0.88
C SER A 29 -18.17 -7.72 -0.27
N GLY A 30 -18.33 -8.61 -1.24
CA GLY A 30 -19.15 -8.39 -2.43
C GLY A 30 -18.52 -7.50 -3.52
N ILE A 31 -17.32 -6.95 -3.29
CA ILE A 31 -16.56 -6.23 -4.32
C ILE A 31 -15.77 -7.24 -5.16
N GLY A 32 -15.82 -7.09 -6.50
CA GLY A 32 -15.03 -7.92 -7.41
C GLY A 32 -13.53 -7.78 -7.15
N PHE A 33 -12.76 -8.86 -7.34
CA PHE A 33 -11.36 -8.92 -6.91
C PHE A 33 -10.52 -7.74 -7.40
N ALA A 34 -10.62 -7.39 -8.68
CA ALA A 34 -9.98 -6.23 -9.32
C ALA A 34 -11.02 -5.18 -9.75
N GLY A 35 -12.08 -4.99 -8.95
CA GLY A 35 -13.15 -4.04 -9.25
C GLY A 35 -12.64 -2.61 -9.30
N THR A 36 -13.05 -1.83 -10.30
CA THR A 36 -12.58 -0.45 -10.48
C THR A 36 -13.18 0.56 -9.49
N LYS A 37 -14.15 0.11 -8.70
CA LYS A 37 -14.72 0.81 -7.55
C LYS A 37 -14.57 -0.07 -6.33
N GLY A 38 -14.07 0.53 -5.25
CA GLY A 38 -13.86 -0.11 -3.96
C GLY A 38 -14.84 0.40 -2.92
N ASN A 39 -14.60 0.02 -1.68
CA ASN A 39 -15.23 0.61 -0.50
C ASN A 39 -14.17 1.33 0.33
N ASN A 40 -14.58 2.34 1.09
CA ASN A 40 -13.63 3.11 1.88
C ASN A 40 -13.28 2.38 3.18
N LEU A 41 -11.97 2.20 3.41
CA LEU A 41 -11.43 1.99 4.75
C LEU A 41 -10.94 3.34 5.25
N ILE A 42 -11.69 3.92 6.21
CA ILE A 42 -11.53 5.31 6.64
C ILE A 42 -11.83 6.26 5.46
N ILE A 43 -10.80 6.75 4.76
CA ILE A 43 -10.92 7.63 3.57
C ILE A 43 -10.28 7.02 2.31
N PHE A 44 -9.58 5.89 2.44
CA PHE A 44 -8.84 5.24 1.36
C PHE A 44 -9.70 4.18 0.71
N ALA A 45 -9.85 4.23 -0.61
CA ALA A 45 -10.68 3.27 -1.32
C ALA A 45 -9.87 1.99 -1.56
N VAL A 46 -10.45 0.86 -1.18
CA VAL A 46 -9.82 -0.45 -1.33
C VAL A 46 -10.75 -1.43 -2.03
N ASN A 47 -10.14 -2.34 -2.78
CA ASN A 47 -10.76 -3.55 -3.29
C ASN A 47 -9.92 -4.76 -2.84
N PRO A 48 -10.37 -6.01 -3.06
CA PRO A 48 -9.63 -7.18 -2.63
C PRO A 48 -8.20 -7.25 -3.19
N LEU A 49 -7.97 -6.87 -4.46
CA LEU A 49 -6.63 -6.82 -5.06
C LEU A 49 -5.72 -5.80 -4.35
N HIS A 50 -6.23 -4.60 -4.05
CA HIS A 50 -5.51 -3.57 -3.32
C HIS A 50 -5.13 -4.06 -1.91
N ASN A 51 -6.02 -4.78 -1.24
CA ASN A 51 -5.73 -5.41 0.05
C ASN A 51 -4.61 -6.46 -0.04
N VAL A 52 -4.60 -7.30 -1.09
CA VAL A 52 -3.48 -8.23 -1.33
C VAL A 52 -2.17 -7.49 -1.55
N ILE A 53 -2.19 -6.39 -2.31
CA ILE A 53 -1.01 -5.55 -2.52
C ILE A 53 -0.54 -4.94 -1.19
N HIS A 54 -1.45 -4.46 -0.34
CA HIS A 54 -1.12 -4.00 1.01
C HIS A 54 -0.45 -5.09 1.84
N LEU A 55 -0.99 -6.30 1.83
CA LEU A 55 -0.37 -7.42 2.57
C LEU A 55 1.03 -7.75 2.04
N ALA A 56 1.22 -7.76 0.72
CA ALA A 56 2.51 -8.05 0.10
C ALA A 56 3.57 -6.98 0.44
N ILE A 57 3.20 -5.70 0.32
CA ILE A 57 4.07 -4.57 0.70
C ILE A 57 4.37 -4.62 2.20
N GLY A 58 3.35 -4.86 3.02
CA GLY A 58 3.48 -4.96 4.47
C GLY A 58 4.43 -6.07 4.92
N ALA A 59 4.28 -7.25 4.33
CA ALA A 59 5.17 -8.38 4.59
C ALA A 59 6.61 -8.08 4.15
N ALA A 60 6.82 -7.51 2.96
CA ALA A 60 8.14 -7.16 2.46
C ALA A 60 8.85 -6.14 3.38
N LEU A 61 8.15 -5.07 3.76
CA LEU A 61 8.66 -4.03 4.65
C LEU A 61 8.97 -4.59 6.04
N LEU A 62 8.05 -5.35 6.64
CA LEU A 62 8.23 -5.89 7.98
C LEU A 62 9.41 -6.88 8.02
N LEU A 63 9.47 -7.82 7.09
CA LEU A 63 10.58 -8.79 7.01
C LEU A 63 11.92 -8.09 6.80
N ALA A 64 11.98 -7.08 5.92
CA ALA A 64 13.21 -6.32 5.68
C ALA A 64 13.62 -5.48 6.89
N GLY A 65 12.67 -4.83 7.57
CA GLY A 65 12.88 -4.06 8.79
C GLY A 65 13.44 -4.90 9.95
N LEU A 66 12.91 -6.11 10.10
CA LEU A 66 13.36 -7.07 11.09
C LEU A 66 14.73 -7.67 10.75
N SER A 67 15.03 -7.87 9.46
CA SER A 67 16.27 -8.50 8.96
C SER A 67 17.53 -7.63 9.13
N SER A 68 17.70 -6.58 8.30
CA SER A 68 18.94 -5.79 8.28
C SER A 68 18.72 -4.36 7.76
N THR A 69 19.64 -3.44 8.09
CA THR A 69 19.57 -2.06 7.58
C THR A 69 19.67 -1.99 6.06
N THR A 70 20.50 -2.83 5.43
CA THR A 70 20.65 -2.89 3.97
C THR A 70 19.36 -3.36 3.30
N ALA A 71 18.75 -4.44 3.81
CA ALA A 71 17.48 -4.94 3.29
C ALA A 71 16.37 -3.89 3.46
N ALA A 72 16.23 -3.32 4.66
CA ALA A 72 15.25 -2.27 4.94
C ALA A 72 15.40 -1.07 4.00
N LYS A 73 16.64 -0.59 3.77
CA LYS A 73 16.91 0.51 2.83
C LYS A 73 16.46 0.14 1.41
N GLY A 74 16.82 -1.05 0.93
CA GLY A 74 16.44 -1.50 -0.41
C GLY A 74 14.93 -1.57 -0.60
N VAL A 75 14.20 -2.17 0.34
CA VAL A 75 12.74 -2.27 0.27
C VAL A 75 12.06 -0.91 0.42
N ASN A 76 12.52 -0.04 1.33
CA ASN A 76 11.98 1.32 1.45
C ASN A 76 12.09 2.09 0.11
N VAL A 77 13.25 2.02 -0.56
CA VAL A 77 13.45 2.67 -1.86
C VAL A 77 12.54 2.06 -2.93
N ALA A 78 12.44 0.73 -2.99
CA ALA A 78 11.58 0.06 -3.96
C ALA A 78 10.09 0.43 -3.75
N VAL A 79 9.60 0.38 -2.51
CA VAL A 79 8.22 0.76 -2.18
C VAL A 79 7.98 2.24 -2.48
N GLY A 80 8.90 3.14 -2.12
CA GLY A 80 8.78 4.56 -2.44
C GLY A 80 8.81 4.87 -3.94
N ALA A 81 9.50 4.06 -4.75
CA ALA A 81 9.45 4.18 -6.21
C ALA A 81 8.10 3.69 -6.78
N VAL A 82 7.57 2.57 -6.27
CA VAL A 82 6.24 2.06 -6.64
C VAL A 82 5.15 3.06 -6.25
N TYR A 83 5.14 3.48 -4.98
CA TYR A 83 4.97 4.86 -4.57
C TYR A 83 4.54 5.89 -5.60
N LEU A 84 5.58 6.62 -5.96
CA LEU A 84 5.58 7.70 -6.93
C LEU A 84 4.99 7.27 -8.27
N LEU A 85 5.30 6.07 -8.76
CA LEU A 85 4.77 5.58 -10.03
C LEU A 85 3.24 5.44 -9.98
N VAL A 86 2.70 4.80 -8.95
CA VAL A 86 1.26 4.62 -8.74
C VAL A 86 0.59 5.97 -8.56
N GLY A 87 1.18 6.89 -7.79
CA GLY A 87 0.66 8.25 -7.62
C GLY A 87 0.61 9.07 -8.91
N ILE A 88 1.62 8.96 -9.77
CA ILE A 88 1.64 9.62 -11.09
C ILE A 88 0.59 8.99 -12.01
N VAL A 89 0.54 7.66 -12.10
CA VAL A 89 -0.44 6.96 -12.93
C VAL A 89 -1.86 7.25 -12.46
N GLY A 90 -2.08 7.29 -11.14
CA GLY A 90 -3.37 7.56 -10.51
C GLY A 90 -3.98 8.89 -10.93
N LEU A 91 -3.18 9.93 -11.22
CA LEU A 91 -3.67 11.22 -11.75
C LEU A 91 -4.47 11.08 -13.05
N PHE A 92 -4.26 10.01 -13.82
CA PHE A 92 -4.88 9.79 -15.13
C PHE A 92 -5.94 8.70 -15.14
N ILE A 93 -5.96 7.82 -14.13
CA ILE A 93 -6.75 6.58 -14.20
C ILE A 93 -7.97 6.53 -13.27
N LEU A 94 -8.19 7.48 -12.34
CA LEU A 94 -9.22 7.38 -11.29
C LEU A 94 -10.63 7.02 -11.80
N THR A 95 -11.02 7.55 -12.97
CA THR A 95 -12.35 7.32 -13.58
C THR A 95 -12.34 6.30 -14.71
N SER A 96 -11.19 5.65 -14.97
CA SER A 96 -10.99 4.72 -16.08
C SER A 96 -11.19 3.26 -15.69
N SER A 97 -11.35 2.39 -16.69
CA SER A 97 -11.33 0.93 -16.50
C SER A 97 -9.97 0.39 -16.04
N LEU A 98 -8.90 1.18 -16.16
CA LEU A 98 -7.55 0.81 -15.71
C LEU A 98 -7.36 0.93 -14.19
N ASN A 99 -8.33 1.50 -13.45
CA ASN A 99 -8.29 1.65 -11.99
C ASN A 99 -8.53 0.33 -11.25
N ILE A 100 -7.81 -0.73 -11.61
CA ILE A 100 -8.05 -2.11 -11.14
C ILE A 100 -7.78 -2.31 -9.64
N ILE A 101 -7.16 -1.35 -8.96
CA ILE A 101 -6.93 -1.34 -7.51
C ILE A 101 -7.84 -0.35 -6.77
N ALA A 102 -8.83 0.22 -7.46
CA ALA A 102 -9.83 1.12 -6.92
C ALA A 102 -9.28 2.38 -6.21
N LEU A 103 -8.23 3.00 -6.75
CA LEU A 103 -7.69 4.26 -6.24
C LEU A 103 -8.76 5.35 -6.18
N ASN A 104 -8.75 6.13 -5.10
CA ASN A 104 -9.45 7.40 -5.00
C ASN A 104 -8.47 8.58 -4.87
N GLY A 105 -9.01 9.79 -4.70
CA GLY A 105 -8.19 11.00 -4.55
C GLY A 105 -7.30 11.00 -3.30
N ALA A 106 -7.78 10.47 -2.18
CA ALA A 106 -7.00 10.37 -0.94
C ALA A 106 -5.84 9.38 -1.09
N ASP A 107 -6.07 8.23 -1.75
CA ASP A 107 -5.01 7.30 -2.13
C ASP A 107 -3.95 8.02 -2.97
N ASN A 108 -4.37 8.77 -3.98
CA ASN A 108 -3.41 9.43 -4.88
C ASN A 108 -2.56 10.49 -4.18
N VAL A 109 -3.12 11.22 -3.21
CA VAL A 109 -2.37 12.16 -2.37
C VAL A 109 -1.34 11.42 -1.52
N LEU A 110 -1.73 10.30 -0.89
CA LEU A 110 -0.83 9.48 -0.08
C LEU A 110 0.36 8.94 -0.90
N HIS A 111 0.11 8.55 -2.16
CA HIS A 111 1.18 8.03 -3.03
C HIS A 111 2.21 9.09 -3.46
N LEU A 112 1.87 10.38 -3.34
CA LEU A 112 2.71 11.51 -3.76
C LEU A 112 3.34 12.30 -2.59
N SER A 113 3.02 11.93 -1.34
CA SER A 113 3.55 12.55 -0.11
C SER A 113 4.73 11.78 0.46
#